data_AF-A0AB74M6B7-F1
#
_entry.id   AF-A0AB74M6B7-F1
#
_cell.length_a   1.000
_cell.length_b   1.000
_cell.length_c   1.000
_cell.angle_alpha   90.00
_cell.angle_beta   90.00
_cell.angle_gamma   90.00
#
_symmetry.space_group_name_H-M   'P 1'
#
loop_
_entity.id
_entity.type
_entity.pdbx_description
1 polymer ?
#
loop_
_entity_poly.entity_id
_entity_poly.type
_entity_poly.pdbx_seq_one_letter_code
_entity_poly.pdbx_strand_id
1 'polypeptide(L)'
;MSAIQIANEMRAAARDFGRRTRFGDQAEYLEAKDDHCRRMDRLLADLVRAIGTPPPLSIQPGTRRLGARSVQVVIRDRTPQKRVAARG
;
A
#
# COMPACT_ATOMS: atom_id res chain seq x y z
N MET A 1 -9.12 7.90 -12.21
CA MET A 1 -8.36 7.01 -13.09
C MET A 1 -8.76 5.57 -12.84
N SER A 2 -8.84 4.75 -13.89
CA SER A 2 -9.01 3.30 -13.77
C SER A 2 -7.69 2.61 -13.41
N ALA A 3 -7.75 1.41 -12.84
CA ALA A 3 -6.57 0.62 -12.52
C ALA A 3 -5.66 0.38 -13.75
N ILE A 4 -6.27 0.20 -14.92
CA ILE A 4 -5.55 0.03 -16.19
C ILE A 4 -4.77 1.30 -16.57
N GLN A 5 -5.37 2.49 -16.37
CA GLN A 5 -4.69 3.76 -16.62
C GLN A 5 -3.47 3.91 -15.71
N ILE A 6 -3.61 3.60 -14.42
CA ILE A 6 -2.51 3.69 -13.44
C ILE A 6 -1.38 2.71 -13.78
N ALA A 7 -1.72 1.46 -14.14
CA ALA A 7 -0.73 0.48 -14.55
C ALA A 7 0.05 0.89 -15.81
N ASN A 8 -0.62 1.57 -16.75
CA ASN A 8 0.03 2.13 -17.94
C ASN A 8 0.97 3.29 -17.58
N GLU A 9 0.58 4.16 -16.65
CA GLU A 9 1.44 5.23 -16.14
C GLU A 9 2.68 4.70 -15.43
N MET A 10 2.55 3.66 -14.61
CA MET A 10 3.69 2.99 -13.97
C MET A 10 4.66 2.43 -15.01
N ARG A 11 4.16 1.78 -16.07
CA ARG A 11 5.00 1.27 -17.17
C ARG A 11 5.70 2.39 -17.92
N ALA A 12 5.03 3.52 -18.15
CA ALA A 12 5.63 4.68 -18.78
C ALA A 12 6.75 5.27 -17.91
N ALA A 13 6.49 5.49 -16.60
CA ALA A 13 7.47 6.02 -15.66
C ALA A 13 8.72 5.13 -15.54
N ALA A 14 8.55 3.80 -15.53
CA ALA A 14 9.67 2.85 -15.50
C ALA A 14 10.52 2.91 -16.79
N ARG A 15 9.87 3.00 -17.96
CA ARG A 15 10.57 3.13 -19.24
C ARG A 15 11.30 4.46 -19.36
N ASP A 16 10.68 5.55 -18.93
CA ASP A 16 11.28 6.87 -18.96
C ASP A 16 12.52 6.93 -18.07
N PHE A 17 12.44 6.38 -16.86
CA PHE A 17 13.60 6.27 -15.97
C PHE A 17 14.71 5.39 -16.57
N GLY A 18 14.37 4.21 -17.11
CA GLY A 18 15.34 3.31 -17.73
C GLY A 18 15.97 3.84 -19.03
N ARG A 19 15.28 4.72 -19.76
CA ARG A 19 15.83 5.40 -20.96
C ARG A 19 16.77 6.55 -20.62
N ARG A 20 16.72 7.09 -19.40
CA ARG A 20 17.70 8.07 -18.93
C ARG A 20 19.04 7.37 -18.78
N THR A 21 19.85 7.51 -19.82
CA THR A 21 21.12 6.81 -20.02
C THR A 21 22.34 7.63 -19.61
N ARG A 22 22.14 8.89 -19.23
CA ARG A 22 23.22 9.80 -18.83
C ARG A 22 22.76 10.65 -17.66
N PHE A 23 23.06 10.18 -16.46
CA PHE A 23 23.18 11.06 -15.31
C PHE A 23 24.63 11.55 -15.34
N GLY A 24 24.81 12.86 -15.50
CA GLY A 24 26.16 13.43 -15.61
C GLY A 24 26.90 13.38 -14.27
N ASP A 25 26.13 13.29 -13.19
CA ASP A 25 26.58 13.24 -11.81
C ASP A 25 25.84 12.11 -11.04
N GLN A 26 26.54 11.48 -10.11
CA GLN A 26 25.97 10.48 -9.21
C GLN A 26 24.92 11.09 -8.27
N ALA A 27 25.09 12.35 -7.84
CA ALA A 27 24.10 13.04 -7.02
C ALA A 27 22.77 13.22 -7.78
N GLU A 28 22.86 13.68 -9.04
CA GLU A 28 21.71 13.83 -9.94
C GLU A 28 20.98 12.49 -10.17
N TYR A 29 21.73 11.39 -10.31
CA TYR A 29 21.13 10.06 -10.41
C TYR A 29 20.35 9.68 -9.15
N LEU A 30 20.93 9.91 -7.97
CA LEU A 30 20.29 9.54 -6.70
C LEU A 30 19.03 10.36 -6.45
N GLU A 31 19.05 11.65 -6.71
CA GLU A 31 17.86 12.51 -6.61
C GLU A 31 16.77 12.08 -7.60
N ALA A 32 17.14 11.82 -8.87
CA ALA A 32 16.20 11.33 -9.87
C ALA A 32 15.61 9.96 -9.50
N LYS A 33 16.40 9.09 -8.86
CA LYS A 33 15.97 7.79 -8.37
C LYS A 33 14.98 7.94 -7.22
N ASP A 34 15.26 8.82 -6.26
CA ASP A 34 14.37 9.07 -5.12
C ASP A 34 13.02 9.63 -5.59
N ASP A 35 13.04 10.57 -6.54
CA ASP A 35 11.81 11.10 -7.13
C ASP A 35 11.04 10.04 -7.94
N HIS A 36 11.75 9.17 -8.65
CA HIS A 36 11.14 8.01 -9.32
C HIS A 36 10.45 7.08 -8.31
N CYS A 37 11.12 6.72 -7.22
CA CYS A 37 10.55 5.89 -6.15
C CYS A 37 9.31 6.54 -5.54
N ARG A 38 9.38 7.82 -5.16
CA ARG A 38 8.21 8.55 -4.62
C ARG A 38 7.03 8.57 -5.58
N ARG A 39 7.29 8.72 -6.88
CA ARG A 39 6.24 8.67 -7.91
C ARG A 39 5.63 7.28 -8.02
N MET A 40 6.45 6.24 -8.03
CA MET A 40 5.99 4.84 -8.09
C MET A 40 5.16 4.46 -6.86
N ASP A 41 5.53 4.91 -5.66
CA ASP A 41 4.75 4.67 -4.44
C ASP A 41 3.36 5.29 -4.49
N ARG A 42 3.24 6.52 -5.03
CA ARG A 42 1.94 7.18 -5.22
C ARG A 42 1.07 6.40 -6.22
N LEU A 43 1.64 6.01 -7.36
CA LEU A 43 0.93 5.23 -8.37
C LEU A 43 0.50 3.86 -7.84
N LEU A 44 1.34 3.22 -7.01
CA LEU A 44 1.00 1.96 -6.34
C LEU A 44 -0.15 2.14 -5.35
N ALA A 45 -0.14 3.20 -4.54
CA ALA A 45 -1.23 3.49 -3.61
C ALA A 45 -2.56 3.74 -4.36
N ASP A 46 -2.51 4.50 -5.45
CA ASP A 46 -3.67 4.74 -6.30
C ASP A 46 -4.16 3.45 -6.97
N LEU A 47 -3.24 2.59 -7.43
CA LEU A 47 -3.57 1.30 -8.02
C LEU A 47 -4.26 0.39 -7.00
N VAL A 48 -3.69 0.26 -5.80
CA VAL A 48 -4.25 -0.49 -4.66
C VAL A 48 -5.66 -0.02 -4.35
N ARG A 49 -5.88 1.29 -4.29
CA ARG A 49 -7.21 1.89 -4.09
C ARG A 49 -8.16 1.58 -5.24
N ALA A 50 -7.69 1.62 -6.49
CA ALA A 50 -8.50 1.41 -7.69
C ALA A 50 -8.89 -0.07 -7.91
N ILE A 51 -8.01 -1.01 -7.59
CA ILE A 51 -8.31 -2.46 -7.63
C ILE A 51 -9.11 -2.93 -6.41
N GLY A 52 -9.32 -2.06 -5.42
CA GLY A 52 -10.07 -2.37 -4.21
C GLY A 52 -9.30 -3.21 -3.19
N THR A 53 -7.97 -3.29 -3.30
CA THR A 53 -7.14 -3.83 -2.22
C THR A 53 -7.26 -2.88 -1.03
N PRO A 54 -7.79 -3.33 0.11
CA PRO A 54 -7.93 -2.45 1.26
C PRO A 54 -6.57 -1.89 1.64
N PRO A 55 -6.43 -0.59 1.95
CA PRO A 55 -5.21 -0.08 2.54
C PRO A 55 -4.86 -0.93 3.76
N PRO A 56 -3.55 -1.16 4.05
CA PRO A 56 -3.12 -1.96 5.19
C PRO A 56 -3.91 -1.49 6.41
N LEU A 57 -4.69 -2.40 6.97
CA LEU A 57 -5.64 -2.10 8.03
C LEU A 57 -4.88 -1.37 9.14
N SER A 58 -5.17 -0.08 9.35
CA SER A 58 -4.71 0.58 10.56
C SER A 58 -5.27 -0.25 11.71
N ILE A 59 -4.41 -0.71 12.63
CA ILE A 59 -4.77 -1.63 13.73
C ILE A 59 -5.82 -1.01 14.69
N GLN A 60 -6.18 0.27 14.50
CA GLN A 60 -7.09 0.99 15.36
C GLN A 60 -8.56 0.52 15.21
N PRO A 61 -9.25 0.21 16.32
CA PRO A 61 -10.68 -0.13 16.32
C PRO A 61 -11.57 0.96 15.73
N GLY A 62 -12.68 0.56 15.12
CA GLY A 62 -13.73 1.50 14.70
C GLY A 62 -14.50 1.06 13.45
N THR A 63 -15.58 1.79 13.16
CA THR A 63 -16.39 1.63 11.95
C THR A 63 -15.72 2.32 10.77
N ARG A 64 -15.67 1.65 9.62
CA ARG A 64 -15.09 2.17 8.38
C ARG A 64 -15.96 1.82 7.18
N ARG A 65 -16.02 2.73 6.20
CA ARG A 65 -16.68 2.50 4.91
C ARG A 65 -15.66 2.07 3.87
N LEU A 66 -15.91 0.95 3.21
CA LEU A 66 -15.16 0.42 2.07
C LEU A 66 -16.11 0.36 0.87
N GLY A 67 -16.11 1.43 0.06
CA GLY A 67 -17.10 1.62 -0.99
C GLY A 67 -18.52 1.62 -0.40
N ALA A 68 -19.37 0.69 -0.85
CA ALA A 68 -20.73 0.50 -0.34
C ALA A 68 -20.82 -0.36 0.94
N ARG A 69 -19.71 -0.93 1.43
CA ARG A 69 -19.70 -1.84 2.58
C ARG A 69 -19.27 -1.12 3.85
N SER A 70 -19.93 -1.45 4.97
CA SER A 70 -19.50 -1.02 6.30
C SER A 70 -18.74 -2.16 6.98
N VAL A 71 -17.54 -1.89 7.47
CA VAL A 71 -16.69 -2.86 8.19
C VAL A 71 -16.40 -2.33 9.59
N GLN A 72 -16.57 -3.20 10.59
CA GLN A 72 -16.25 -2.92 11.98
C GLN A 72 -14.96 -3.63 12.37
N VAL A 73 -13.91 -2.86 12.71
CA VAL A 73 -12.68 -3.41 13.30
C VAL A 73 -12.88 -3.45 14.81
N VAL A 74 -12.80 -4.66 15.39
CA VAL A 74 -12.85 -4.88 16.84
C VAL A 74 -11.53 -5.52 17.28
N ILE A 75 -10.96 -5.03 18.38
CA ILE A 75 -9.95 -5.79 19.11
C ILE A 75 -10.68 -6.93 19.79
N ARG A 76 -10.34 -8.17 19.44
CA ARG A 76 -10.75 -9.33 20.22
C ARG A 76 -9.63 -9.62 21.19
N ASP A 77 -9.82 -9.23 22.45
CA ASP A 77 -9.01 -9.77 23.53
C ASP A 77 -9.26 -11.28 23.54
N ARG A 78 -8.28 -12.05 23.06
CA ARG A 78 -8.25 -13.48 23.34
C ARG A 78 -7.96 -13.60 24.82
N THR A 79 -8.97 -13.56 25.68
CA THR A 79 -8.84 -14.06 27.05
C THR A 79 -8.55 -15.56 26.91
N PRO A 80 -7.33 -16.05 27.25
CA PRO A 80 -7.12 -17.48 27.28
C PRO A 80 -8.07 -18.04 28.33
N GLN A 81 -8.96 -18.97 27.94
CA GLN A 81 -9.77 -19.68 28.92
C GLN A 81 -8.81 -20.34 29.90
N LYS A 82 -8.85 -19.88 31.15
CA LYS A 82 -8.12 -20.46 32.27
C LYS A 82 -8.59 -21.92 32.35
N ARG A 83 -7.77 -22.86 31.89
CA ARG A 83 -8.03 -24.30 32.06
C ARG A 83 -8.26 -24.50 33.54
N VAL A 84 -9.50 -24.78 33.92
CA VAL A 84 -9.83 -25.23 35.27
C VAL A 84 -9.15 -26.59 35.39
N ALA A 85 -8.04 -26.63 36.12
CA ALA A 85 -7.42 -27.89 36.52
C ALA A 85 -8.47 -28.64 37.34
N ALA A 86 -8.99 -29.73 36.76
CA ALA A 86 -9.80 -30.68 37.50
C ALA A 86 -8.95 -31.21 38.65
N ARG A 87 -9.42 -31.00 39.89
CA ARG A 87 -8.96 -31.77 41.04
C ARG A 87 -9.46 -33.20 40.88
N GLY A 88 -8.54 -34.14 40.97
CA GLY A 88 -8.77 -35.58 41.07
C GLY A 88 -7.46 -36.24 41.43
#